data_AF-A0A2N2M8W0-F1
#
_entry.id   AF-A0A2N2M8W0-F1
#
_cell.length_a   1.000
_cell.length_b   1.000
_cell.length_c   1.000
_cell.angle_alpha   90.00
_cell.angle_beta   90.00
_cell.angle_gamma   90.00
#
_symmetry.space_group_name_H-M   'P 1'
#
loop_
_entity.id
_entity.type
_entity.pdbx_description
1 polymer ?
#
loop_
_entity_poly.entity_id
_entity_poly.type
_entity_poly.pdbx_seq_one_letter_code
_entity_poly.pdbx_strand_id
1 'polypeptide(L)'
;MLKTRIAVSLLLVAVLLLSASCALIPQKIQDLADNFTGNTEPTPRYIVVTSTPQASSLVSQADLVIKPCLYNSDCPDAVDLDDMLGAQQRESYEVKLPYNAQLKLSNGWVAIDEKTLEENLTHIKWILEVDGVDYFEPEFIVKDAVTSIEDTSVENAGAWVGVTIEGFALDQPATLVVGHTFTEAVNDGWDDYPAGYTSTITYYFLPQPLDFGAPTMK
;
A
#
# COMPACT_ATOMS: atom_id res chain seq x y z
N MET A 1 -23.48 -18.14 -58.74
CA MET A 1 -22.62 -16.95 -58.96
C MET A 1 -23.19 -15.64 -58.42
N LEU A 2 -24.50 -15.37 -58.47
CA LEU A 2 -25.09 -14.12 -57.94
C LEU A 2 -25.01 -14.00 -56.40
N LYS A 3 -25.24 -15.09 -55.66
CA LYS A 3 -25.22 -15.12 -54.18
C LYS A 3 -23.83 -14.86 -53.58
N THR A 4 -22.77 -15.34 -54.23
CA THR A 4 -21.38 -15.14 -53.79
C THR A 4 -20.91 -13.71 -54.00
N ARG A 5 -21.41 -13.02 -55.03
CA ARG A 5 -21.11 -11.60 -55.30
C ARG A 5 -21.76 -10.67 -54.27
N ILE A 6 -22.99 -10.97 -53.86
CA ILE A 6 -23.71 -10.17 -52.85
C ILE A 6 -23.04 -10.29 -51.47
N ALA A 7 -22.58 -11.49 -51.09
CA ALA A 7 -21.88 -11.70 -49.82
C ALA A 7 -20.52 -10.97 -49.75
N VAL A 8 -19.77 -10.95 -50.85
CA VAL A 8 -18.48 -10.23 -50.94
C VAL A 8 -18.70 -8.71 -50.91
N SER A 9 -19.75 -8.21 -51.57
CA SER A 9 -20.09 -6.78 -51.51
C SER A 9 -20.53 -6.31 -50.13
N LEU A 10 -21.28 -7.12 -49.38
CA LEU A 10 -21.68 -6.79 -48.00
C LEU A 10 -20.49 -6.76 -47.03
N LEU A 11 -19.54 -7.70 -47.20
CA LEU A 11 -18.32 -7.72 -46.39
C LEU A 11 -17.42 -6.50 -46.67
N LEU A 12 -17.30 -6.10 -47.93
CA LEU A 12 -16.55 -4.90 -48.33
C LEU A 12 -17.17 -3.61 -47.79
N VAL A 13 -18.50 -3.49 -47.80
CA VAL A 13 -19.21 -2.33 -47.22
C VAL A 13 -19.04 -2.27 -45.70
N ALA A 14 -19.06 -3.41 -45.00
CA ALA A 14 -18.83 -3.47 -43.56
C ALA A 14 -17.40 -3.05 -43.17
N VAL A 15 -16.39 -3.46 -43.93
CA VAL A 15 -14.98 -3.08 -43.71
C VAL A 15 -14.75 -1.58 -44.00
N LEU A 16 -15.40 -1.03 -45.03
CA LEU A 16 -15.34 0.41 -45.34
C LEU A 16 -15.97 1.27 -44.22
N LEU A 17 -17.08 0.83 -43.64
CA LEU A 17 -17.76 1.55 -42.54
C LEU A 17 -16.94 1.55 -41.23
N LEU A 18 -16.16 0.50 -40.96
CA LEU A 18 -15.26 0.43 -39.80
C LEU A 18 -14.00 1.31 -39.94
N SER A 19 -13.57 1.61 -41.16
CA SER A 19 -12.40 2.47 -41.42
C SER A 19 -12.71 3.98 -41.37
N ALA A 20 -14.00 4.36 -41.41
CA ALA A 20 -14.43 5.77 -41.38
C ALA A 20 -14.54 6.35 -39.94
N SER A 21 -14.36 5.52 -38.89
CA SER A 21 -14.54 5.95 -37.50
C SER A 21 -13.34 6.71 -36.90
N CYS A 22 -12.24 6.88 -37.64
CA CYS A 22 -11.05 7.61 -37.16
C CYS A 22 -10.80 8.95 -37.86
N ALA A 23 -11.80 9.54 -38.53
CA ALA A 23 -11.66 10.82 -39.23
C ALA A 23 -12.73 11.83 -38.81
N LEU A 24 -12.90 12.05 -37.50
CA LEU A 24 -13.58 13.23 -36.96
C LEU A 24 -12.76 13.78 -35.80
N ILE A 25 -11.60 14.37 -36.15
CA ILE A 25 -10.93 15.32 -35.25
C ILE A 25 -11.73 16.62 -35.34
N PRO A 26 -12.26 17.17 -34.24
CA PRO A 26 -12.91 18.48 -34.25
C PRO A 26 -11.91 19.54 -34.74
N GLN A 27 -12.27 20.31 -35.76
CA GLN A 27 -11.45 21.40 -36.34
C GLN A 27 -10.98 22.46 -35.32
N LYS A 28 -11.53 22.46 -34.10
CA LYS A 28 -11.20 23.42 -33.04
C LYS A 28 -9.83 23.20 -32.38
N ILE A 29 -9.08 22.17 -32.74
CA ILE A 29 -7.73 21.89 -32.19
C ILE A 29 -6.61 22.37 -33.13
N GLN A 30 -6.88 22.57 -34.43
CA GLN A 30 -5.84 23.04 -35.37
C GLN A 30 -5.50 24.52 -35.19
N ASP A 31 -6.44 25.36 -34.77
CA ASP A 31 -6.17 26.78 -34.45
C ASP A 31 -5.30 26.98 -33.19
N LEU A 32 -5.04 25.93 -32.40
CA LEU A 32 -4.15 25.99 -31.23
C LEU A 32 -2.68 25.69 -31.56
N ALA A 33 -2.39 25.12 -32.74
CA ALA A 33 -1.04 24.75 -33.13
C ALA A 33 -0.30 25.86 -33.88
N ASP A 34 -1.03 26.78 -34.53
CA ASP A 34 -0.44 27.82 -35.39
C ASP A 34 -0.10 29.14 -34.66
N ASN A 35 -0.41 29.26 -33.36
CA ASN A 35 -0.22 30.50 -32.60
C ASN A 35 0.99 30.52 -31.63
N PHE A 36 1.91 29.55 -31.73
CA PHE A 36 3.12 29.49 -30.89
C PHE A 36 4.39 29.97 -31.59
N THR A 37 4.31 31.10 -32.31
CA THR A 37 5.48 31.90 -32.65
C THR A 37 5.32 33.31 -32.07
N GLY A 38 5.88 33.56 -30.89
CA GLY A 38 5.99 34.92 -30.35
C GLY A 38 6.07 35.04 -28.84
N ASN A 39 7.29 35.00 -28.32
CA ASN A 39 7.84 35.67 -27.13
C ASN A 39 6.96 36.04 -25.90
N THR A 40 7.47 35.55 -24.76
CA THR A 40 7.49 36.15 -23.41
C THR A 40 6.15 36.36 -22.69
N GLU A 41 5.75 35.35 -21.91
CA GLU A 41 4.78 35.46 -20.81
C GLU A 41 5.27 34.57 -19.62
N PRO A 42 5.12 35.00 -18.35
CA PRO A 42 5.97 34.55 -17.26
C PRO A 42 5.71 33.08 -16.93
N THR A 43 6.80 32.32 -16.81
CA THR A 43 6.74 30.91 -16.39
C THR A 43 5.93 30.81 -15.10
N PRO A 44 4.84 30.02 -15.07
CA PRO A 44 4.19 29.69 -13.82
C PRO A 44 5.24 28.96 -12.98
N ARG A 45 5.68 29.57 -11.88
CA ARG A 45 6.43 28.85 -10.86
C ARG A 45 5.45 27.89 -10.20
N TYR A 46 5.27 26.73 -10.80
CA TYR A 46 4.90 25.56 -10.03
C TYR A 46 5.99 25.42 -8.97
N ILE A 47 5.64 25.69 -7.73
CA ILE A 47 6.44 25.20 -6.61
C ILE A 47 6.30 23.69 -6.72
N VAL A 48 7.25 23.06 -7.41
CA VAL A 48 7.52 21.65 -7.19
C VAL A 48 7.93 21.62 -5.73
N VAL A 49 7.00 21.25 -4.85
CA VAL A 49 7.36 20.78 -3.52
C VAL A 49 8.00 19.44 -3.80
N THR A 50 9.27 19.47 -4.21
CA THR A 50 10.15 18.34 -4.03
C THR A 50 10.20 18.19 -2.52
N SER A 51 9.43 17.26 -1.97
CA SER A 51 9.81 16.60 -0.73
C SER A 51 11.12 15.90 -1.07
N THR A 52 12.20 16.69 -1.06
CA THR A 52 13.52 16.15 -0.83
C THR A 52 13.31 15.28 0.41
N PRO A 53 13.63 13.98 0.39
CA PRO A 53 13.86 13.30 1.65
C PRO A 53 14.95 14.15 2.31
N GLN A 54 14.52 15.07 3.16
CA GLN A 54 15.39 15.66 4.15
C GLN A 54 15.98 14.43 4.78
N ALA A 55 17.31 14.37 4.84
CA ALA A 55 17.96 13.44 5.73
C ALA A 55 17.38 13.79 7.11
N SER A 56 16.24 13.16 7.44
CA SER A 56 15.76 13.00 8.79
C SER A 56 17.01 12.49 9.47
N SER A 57 17.43 13.13 10.56
CA SER A 57 18.35 12.45 11.44
C SER A 57 17.73 11.07 11.63
N LEU A 58 18.35 10.03 11.05
CA LEU A 58 17.89 8.66 11.22
C LEU A 58 17.54 8.57 12.69
N VAL A 59 16.31 8.15 13.01
CA VAL A 59 15.98 7.84 14.39
C VAL A 59 17.19 7.08 14.91
N SER A 60 17.80 7.58 16.00
CA SER A 60 18.94 6.93 16.61
C SER A 60 18.52 5.48 16.85
N GLN A 61 18.95 4.58 15.96
CA GLN A 61 18.42 3.21 15.91
C GLN A 61 18.65 2.47 17.23
N ALA A 62 19.60 2.97 18.02
CA ALA A 62 19.93 2.49 19.35
C ALA A 62 18.81 2.65 20.38
N ASP A 63 17.78 3.48 20.13
CA ASP A 63 16.74 3.80 21.10
C ASP A 63 15.38 3.15 20.81
N LEU A 64 15.21 2.52 19.64
CA LEU A 64 13.96 1.84 19.31
C LEU A 64 13.82 0.53 20.08
N VAL A 65 12.65 0.32 20.67
CA VAL A 65 12.29 -0.94 21.34
C VAL A 65 11.14 -1.56 20.56
N ILE A 66 11.40 -2.74 19.98
CA ILE A 66 10.43 -3.52 19.20
C ILE A 66 10.14 -4.80 19.97
N LYS A 67 8.85 -5.09 20.16
CA LYS A 67 8.39 -6.28 20.89
C LYS A 67 7.24 -6.94 20.14
N PRO A 68 7.11 -8.27 20.18
CA PRO A 68 5.94 -8.96 19.63
C PRO A 68 4.65 -8.47 20.30
N CYS A 69 3.63 -8.17 19.51
CA CYS A 69 2.25 -7.96 19.94
C CYS A 69 1.28 -8.14 18.77
N LEU A 70 0.60 -9.28 18.71
CA LEU A 70 -0.47 -9.49 17.72
C LEU A 70 -1.80 -8.95 18.22
N TYR A 71 -2.20 -9.31 19.44
CA TYR A 71 -3.50 -8.95 19.99
C TYR A 71 -3.42 -7.71 20.86
N ASN A 72 -4.40 -6.81 20.73
CA ASN A 72 -4.50 -5.62 21.56
C ASN A 72 -4.63 -5.95 23.06
N SER A 73 -5.05 -7.17 23.42
CA SER A 73 -5.03 -7.64 24.81
C SER A 73 -3.63 -7.76 25.40
N ASP A 74 -2.61 -7.96 24.56
CA ASP A 74 -1.23 -8.19 24.97
C ASP A 74 -0.46 -6.87 25.10
N CYS A 75 -0.90 -5.83 24.37
CA CYS A 75 -0.38 -4.46 24.44
C CYS A 75 -1.52 -3.42 24.47
N PRO A 76 -2.31 -3.37 25.57
CA PRO A 76 -3.53 -2.55 25.64
C PRO A 76 -3.28 -1.04 25.59
N ASP A 77 -2.05 -0.59 25.85
CA ASP A 77 -1.65 0.81 25.81
C ASP A 77 -1.10 1.24 24.43
N ALA A 78 -0.92 0.30 23.50
CA ALA A 78 -0.43 0.58 22.17
C ALA A 78 -1.52 1.19 21.29
N VAL A 79 -1.12 2.15 20.45
CA VAL A 79 -1.99 2.71 19.41
C VAL A 79 -1.92 1.79 18.20
N ASP A 80 -3.01 1.09 17.92
CA ASP A 80 -3.15 0.23 16.75
C ASP A 80 -3.23 1.07 15.48
N LEU A 81 -2.20 0.99 14.64
CA LEU A 81 -2.16 1.74 13.39
C LEU A 81 -3.08 1.13 12.33
N ASP A 82 -3.48 -0.13 12.46
CA ASP A 82 -4.46 -0.75 11.56
C ASP A 82 -5.87 -0.14 11.76
N ASP A 83 -6.22 0.23 12.99
CA ASP A 83 -7.47 0.94 13.29
C ASP A 83 -7.55 2.31 12.62
N MET A 84 -6.40 2.89 12.23
CA MET A 84 -6.34 4.17 11.53
C MET A 84 -6.58 4.04 10.01
N LEU A 85 -6.55 2.83 9.44
CA LEU A 85 -6.56 2.61 7.99
C LEU A 85 -7.88 3.02 7.31
N GLY A 86 -8.96 3.15 8.08
CA GLY A 86 -10.28 3.59 7.59
C GLY A 86 -10.85 2.70 6.47
N ALA A 87 -11.99 3.11 5.90
CA ALA A 87 -12.67 2.32 4.85
C ALA A 87 -12.02 2.42 3.46
N GLN A 88 -11.06 3.34 3.27
CA GLN A 88 -10.29 3.46 2.02
C GLN A 88 -8.85 3.05 2.31
N GLN A 89 -8.55 1.77 2.09
CA GLN A 89 -7.19 1.27 2.17
C GLN A 89 -6.32 2.04 1.16
N ARG A 90 -5.32 2.74 1.69
CA ARG A 90 -4.26 3.40 0.93
C ARG A 90 -2.98 2.61 1.15
N GLU A 91 -2.03 2.73 0.24
CA GLU A 91 -0.70 2.13 0.40
C GLU A 91 0.12 2.86 1.47
N SER A 92 -0.24 4.10 1.80
CA SER A 92 0.50 4.91 2.78
C SER A 92 -0.35 5.87 3.60
N TYR A 93 0.05 6.11 4.84
CA TYR A 93 -0.66 6.93 5.83
C TYR A 93 0.27 7.87 6.57
N GLU A 94 -0.18 9.10 6.84
CA GLU A 94 0.52 10.01 7.76
C GLU A 94 -0.04 9.80 9.17
N VAL A 95 0.86 9.61 10.14
CA VAL A 95 0.52 9.37 11.55
C VAL A 95 1.11 10.48 12.40
N LYS A 96 0.26 11.20 13.14
CA LYS A 96 0.66 12.24 14.09
C LYS A 96 0.20 11.85 15.49
N LEU A 97 1.14 11.42 16.31
CA LEU A 97 0.90 11.00 17.70
C LEU A 97 2.02 11.53 18.59
N PRO A 98 1.82 11.60 19.93
CA PRO A 98 2.88 11.91 20.86
C PRO A 98 4.13 11.05 20.62
N TYR A 99 5.32 11.63 20.76
CA TYR A 99 6.59 10.93 20.48
C TYR A 99 6.81 9.68 21.33
N ASN A 100 6.21 9.63 22.51
CA ASN A 100 6.29 8.49 23.43
C ASN A 100 5.16 7.46 23.21
N ALA A 101 4.35 7.61 22.16
CA ALA A 101 3.33 6.62 21.82
C ALA A 101 4.00 5.29 21.46
N GLN A 102 3.45 4.21 22.00
CA GLN A 102 3.77 2.86 21.57
C GLN A 102 2.89 2.54 20.36
N LEU A 103 3.51 2.36 19.19
CA LEU A 103 2.80 2.14 17.94
C LEU A 103 2.69 0.65 17.67
N LYS A 104 1.48 0.13 17.46
CA LYS A 104 1.27 -1.25 17.03
C LYS A 104 1.12 -1.32 15.52
N LEU A 105 1.89 -2.22 14.91
CA LEU A 105 1.87 -2.53 13.48
C LEU A 105 1.54 -4.01 13.33
N SER A 106 0.65 -4.33 12.39
CA SER A 106 0.42 -5.72 12.00
C SER A 106 0.28 -5.88 10.49
N ASN A 107 0.68 -7.05 10.00
CA ASN A 107 0.34 -7.51 8.67
C ASN A 107 0.24 -9.04 8.71
N GLY A 108 -0.64 -9.60 7.88
CA GLY A 108 -0.86 -11.04 7.87
C GLY A 108 -1.09 -11.61 6.49
N TRP A 109 -1.04 -12.94 6.48
CA TRP A 109 -1.36 -13.79 5.36
C TRP A 109 -2.31 -14.87 5.82
N VAL A 110 -3.34 -15.15 5.02
CA VAL A 110 -4.38 -16.14 5.31
C VAL A 110 -4.42 -17.14 4.17
N ALA A 111 -4.62 -18.41 4.49
CA ALA A 111 -4.83 -19.48 3.54
C ALA A 111 -6.03 -20.35 3.96
N ILE A 112 -6.57 -21.10 3.01
CA ILE A 112 -7.78 -21.92 3.19
C ILE A 112 -7.63 -23.00 4.27
N ASP A 113 -6.41 -23.49 4.48
CA ASP A 113 -6.09 -24.48 5.50
C ASP A 113 -4.63 -24.38 5.97
N GLU A 114 -4.32 -25.06 7.07
CA GLU A 114 -2.99 -25.05 7.69
C GLU A 114 -1.91 -25.59 6.77
N LYS A 115 -2.23 -26.59 5.94
CA LYS A 115 -1.27 -27.17 5.00
C LYS A 115 -0.85 -26.14 3.95
N THR A 116 -1.82 -25.46 3.36
CA THR A 116 -1.61 -24.40 2.36
C THR A 116 -0.85 -23.23 2.98
N LEU A 117 -1.18 -22.85 4.22
CA LEU A 117 -0.43 -21.84 4.97
C LEU A 117 1.04 -22.25 5.16
N GLU A 118 1.31 -23.48 5.59
CA GLU A 118 2.68 -23.97 5.80
C GLU A 118 3.51 -23.98 4.52
N GLU A 119 2.93 -24.39 3.40
CA GLU A 119 3.57 -24.32 2.09
C GLU A 119 3.90 -22.85 1.73
N ASN A 120 2.92 -21.95 1.85
CA ASN A 120 3.08 -20.52 1.56
C ASN A 120 4.16 -19.85 2.43
N LEU A 121 4.22 -20.19 3.72
CA LEU A 121 5.19 -19.61 4.66
C LEU A 121 6.64 -19.89 4.29
N THR A 122 6.93 -20.96 3.53
CA THR A 122 8.29 -21.21 3.02
C THR A 122 8.71 -20.27 1.90
N HIS A 123 7.75 -19.55 1.33
CA HIS A 123 7.93 -18.61 0.23
C HIS A 123 7.59 -17.16 0.61
N ILE A 124 7.28 -16.90 1.88
CA ILE A 124 7.02 -15.55 2.40
C ILE A 124 8.30 -14.97 2.98
N LYS A 125 8.69 -13.79 2.47
CA LYS A 125 9.62 -12.90 3.17
C LYS A 125 8.81 -11.78 3.82
N TRP A 126 8.75 -11.79 5.14
CA TRP A 126 8.15 -10.71 5.94
C TRP A 126 9.00 -9.45 5.90
N ILE A 127 8.33 -8.30 6.03
CA ILE A 127 8.92 -6.97 5.99
C ILE A 127 8.49 -6.25 7.26
N LEU A 128 9.47 -5.80 8.05
CA LEU A 128 9.28 -4.88 9.16
C LEU A 128 10.45 -3.89 9.13
N GLU A 129 10.22 -2.70 8.57
CA GLU A 129 11.28 -1.71 8.38
C GLU A 129 10.99 -0.40 9.12
N VAL A 130 12.04 0.19 9.67
CA VAL A 130 12.03 1.57 10.16
C VAL A 130 13.15 2.34 9.43
N ASP A 131 12.77 3.38 8.70
CA ASP A 131 13.66 4.19 7.85
C ASP A 131 14.50 3.34 6.87
N GLY A 132 13.90 2.27 6.34
CA GLY A 132 14.53 1.36 5.37
C GLY A 132 15.52 0.37 5.99
N VAL A 133 15.59 0.28 7.32
CA VAL A 133 16.34 -0.77 8.02
C VAL A 133 15.39 -1.85 8.49
N ASP A 134 15.74 -3.09 8.15
CA ASP A 134 14.98 -4.30 8.50
C ASP A 134 15.16 -4.65 9.98
N TYR A 135 14.04 -4.75 10.68
CA TYR A 135 13.91 -5.16 12.08
C TYR A 135 13.15 -6.47 12.22
N PHE A 136 12.80 -7.13 11.12
CA PHE A 136 12.06 -8.38 11.20
C PHE A 136 12.87 -9.46 11.92
N GLU A 137 12.24 -10.08 12.93
CA GLU A 137 12.74 -11.28 13.59
C GLU A 137 11.69 -12.40 13.47
N PRO A 138 12.10 -13.67 13.24
CA PRO A 138 11.15 -14.78 13.07
C PRO A 138 10.19 -14.98 14.24
N GLU A 139 10.58 -14.59 15.45
CA GLU A 139 9.76 -14.66 16.66
C GLU A 139 8.55 -13.71 16.65
N PHE A 140 8.50 -12.75 15.72
CA PHE A 140 7.36 -11.87 15.54
C PHE A 140 6.22 -12.53 14.77
N ILE A 141 6.44 -13.70 14.18
CA ILE A 141 5.40 -14.47 13.50
C ILE A 141 4.55 -15.20 14.53
N VAL A 142 3.25 -14.92 14.51
CA VAL A 142 2.23 -15.65 15.25
C VAL A 142 1.32 -16.36 14.24
N LYS A 143 1.13 -17.66 14.40
CA LYS A 143 0.12 -18.43 13.65
C LYS A 143 -1.17 -18.47 14.46
N ASP A 144 -2.30 -18.21 13.81
CA ASP A 144 -3.62 -18.30 14.41
C ASP A 144 -4.69 -18.58 13.32
N ALA A 145 -5.91 -18.91 13.72
CA ALA A 145 -7.03 -19.02 12.82
C ALA A 145 -7.79 -17.69 12.68
N VAL A 146 -8.40 -17.49 11.53
CA VAL A 146 -9.33 -16.38 11.30
C VAL A 146 -10.66 -16.91 10.77
N THR A 147 -11.75 -16.47 11.41
CA THR A 147 -13.10 -16.79 10.96
C THR A 147 -13.36 -16.21 9.57
N SER A 148 -13.87 -17.04 8.66
CA SER A 148 -14.21 -16.60 7.30
C SER A 148 -15.32 -15.56 7.32
N ILE A 149 -15.15 -14.51 6.51
CA ILE A 149 -16.16 -13.47 6.31
C ILE A 149 -17.37 -13.97 5.51
N GLU A 150 -17.21 -15.04 4.73
CA GLU A 150 -18.28 -15.62 3.89
C GLU A 150 -19.08 -16.68 4.65
N ASP A 151 -18.42 -17.43 5.54
CA ASP A 151 -19.02 -18.47 6.36
C ASP A 151 -18.38 -18.49 7.76
N THR A 152 -19.09 -17.95 8.75
CA THR A 152 -18.58 -17.85 10.13
C THR A 152 -18.44 -19.19 10.84
N SER A 153 -18.80 -20.31 10.21
CA SER A 153 -18.52 -21.66 10.72
C SER A 153 -17.19 -22.23 10.23
N VAL A 154 -16.51 -21.53 9.32
CA VAL A 154 -15.21 -21.90 8.76
C VAL A 154 -14.12 -21.03 9.37
N GLU A 155 -13.06 -21.70 9.80
CA GLU A 155 -11.83 -21.07 10.27
C GLU A 155 -10.74 -21.30 9.21
N ASN A 156 -10.11 -20.23 8.75
CA ASN A 156 -9.00 -20.25 7.83
C ASN A 156 -7.69 -20.14 8.60
N ALA A 157 -6.62 -20.75 8.11
CA ALA A 157 -5.32 -20.66 8.77
C ALA A 157 -4.63 -19.35 8.39
N GLY A 158 -4.04 -18.65 9.35
CA GLY A 158 -3.25 -17.46 9.06
C GLY A 158 -1.95 -17.36 9.85
N ALA A 159 -1.11 -16.45 9.40
CA ALA A 159 0.11 -16.05 10.05
C ALA A 159 0.23 -14.52 9.99
N TRP A 160 0.66 -13.92 11.09
CA TRP A 160 0.80 -12.47 11.21
C TRP A 160 2.15 -12.11 11.79
N VAL A 161 2.70 -11.01 11.30
CA VAL A 161 3.66 -10.21 12.05
C VAL A 161 2.87 -9.17 12.80
N GLY A 162 3.01 -9.14 14.13
CA GLY A 162 2.43 -8.13 15.00
C GLY A 162 3.46 -7.65 15.99
N VAL A 163 3.73 -6.35 16.02
CA VAL A 163 4.73 -5.75 16.92
C VAL A 163 4.28 -4.41 17.48
N THR A 164 4.80 -4.06 18.64
CA THR A 164 4.84 -2.67 19.12
C THR A 164 6.21 -2.07 18.89
N ILE A 165 6.25 -0.79 18.49
CA ILE A 165 7.47 0.01 18.35
C ILE A 165 7.35 1.26 19.24
N GLU A 166 8.34 1.51 20.08
CA GLU A 166 8.47 2.70 20.92
C GLU A 166 9.91 3.24 20.88
N GLY A 167 10.13 4.43 21.45
CA GLY A 167 11.47 5.06 21.52
C GLY A 167 11.74 6.16 20.50
N PHE A 168 10.71 6.62 19.78
CA PHE A 168 10.84 7.74 18.85
C PHE A 168 11.18 9.05 19.58
N ALA A 169 12.02 9.88 18.96
CA ALA A 169 12.35 11.21 19.47
C ALA A 169 11.37 12.26 18.93
N LEU A 170 11.10 13.29 19.74
CA LEU A 170 10.31 14.44 19.32
C LEU A 170 10.94 15.10 18.08
N ASP A 171 10.10 15.50 17.13
CA ASP A 171 10.48 16.16 15.87
C ASP A 171 11.46 15.35 14.99
N GLN A 172 11.54 14.02 15.18
CA GLN A 172 12.27 13.11 14.29
C GLN A 172 11.29 12.20 13.53
N PRO A 173 10.85 12.60 12.32
CA PRO A 173 10.02 11.76 11.47
C PRO A 173 10.64 10.41 11.18
N ALA A 174 9.80 9.37 11.14
CA ALA A 174 10.18 8.00 10.80
C ALA A 174 9.24 7.42 9.74
N THR A 175 9.77 6.55 8.88
CA THR A 175 8.99 5.75 7.94
C THR A 175 8.90 4.32 8.46
N LEU A 176 7.70 3.84 8.74
CA LEU A 176 7.44 2.47 9.19
C LEU A 176 6.84 1.69 8.03
N VAL A 177 7.36 0.50 7.75
CA VAL A 177 6.83 -0.38 6.71
C VAL A 177 6.59 -1.75 7.32
N VAL A 178 5.38 -2.28 7.14
CA VAL A 178 5.02 -3.65 7.54
C VAL A 178 4.36 -4.35 6.37
N GLY A 179 4.70 -5.63 6.14
CA GLY A 179 4.18 -6.35 5.00
C GLY A 179 4.86 -7.68 4.73
N HIS A 180 4.68 -8.18 3.51
CA HIS A 180 5.37 -9.34 3.01
C HIS A 180 5.56 -9.28 1.49
N THR A 181 6.51 -10.08 1.00
CA THR A 181 6.71 -10.35 -0.42
C THR A 181 6.87 -11.85 -0.65
N PHE A 182 6.37 -12.37 -1.77
CA PHE A 182 6.54 -13.77 -2.11
C PHE A 182 7.82 -14.01 -2.92
N THR A 183 8.66 -14.93 -2.49
CA THR A 183 9.89 -15.31 -3.21
C THR A 183 9.61 -16.22 -4.40
N GLU A 184 8.49 -16.94 -4.36
CA GLU A 184 7.97 -17.79 -5.45
C GLU A 184 6.47 -17.54 -5.65
N ALA A 185 5.87 -18.14 -6.67
CA ALA A 185 4.42 -18.07 -6.82
C ALA A 185 3.75 -18.93 -5.73
N VAL A 186 2.67 -18.41 -5.14
CA VAL A 186 1.92 -19.07 -4.07
C VAL A 186 0.42 -19.07 -4.41
N ASN A 187 -0.32 -19.99 -3.80
CA ASN A 187 -1.78 -20.04 -3.88
C ASN A 187 -2.31 -20.11 -2.45
N ASP A 188 -3.28 -19.27 -2.10
CA ASP A 188 -3.86 -19.25 -0.75
C ASP A 188 -5.05 -20.22 -0.58
N GLY A 189 -5.42 -20.93 -1.64
CA GLY A 189 -6.60 -21.79 -1.72
C GLY A 189 -7.75 -21.17 -2.50
N TRP A 190 -7.70 -19.86 -2.77
CA TRP A 190 -8.70 -19.11 -3.55
C TRP A 190 -8.08 -18.45 -4.78
N ASP A 191 -6.93 -17.80 -4.61
CA ASP A 191 -6.27 -16.96 -5.60
C ASP A 191 -4.78 -17.36 -5.79
N ASP A 192 -4.27 -17.11 -7.00
CA ASP A 192 -2.87 -17.29 -7.35
C ASP A 192 -2.10 -15.95 -7.28
N TYR A 193 -0.96 -15.96 -6.61
CA TYR A 193 -0.10 -14.79 -6.44
C TYR A 193 1.26 -15.06 -7.08
N PRO A 194 1.72 -14.20 -8.01
CA PRO A 194 2.99 -14.40 -8.68
C PRO A 194 4.18 -14.13 -7.75
N ALA A 195 5.33 -14.73 -8.08
CA ALA A 195 6.60 -14.39 -7.43
C ALA A 195 6.89 -12.88 -7.53
N GLY A 196 7.34 -12.28 -6.44
CA GLY A 196 7.58 -10.84 -6.31
C GLY A 196 6.33 -10.01 -6.01
N TYR A 197 5.14 -10.63 -5.93
CA TYR A 197 3.98 -9.94 -5.36
C TYR A 197 4.32 -9.45 -3.96
N THR A 198 3.93 -8.21 -3.68
CA THR A 198 4.27 -7.51 -2.44
C THR A 198 3.01 -6.85 -1.91
N SER A 199 2.75 -7.06 -0.62
CA SER A 199 1.68 -6.40 0.11
C SER A 199 2.30 -5.71 1.32
N THR A 200 2.31 -4.37 1.30
CA THR A 200 2.94 -3.55 2.34
C THR A 200 2.06 -2.37 2.68
N ILE A 201 2.12 -1.95 3.94
CA ILE A 201 1.53 -0.72 4.43
C ILE A 201 2.67 0.18 4.91
N THR A 202 2.67 1.43 4.44
CA THR A 202 3.67 2.44 4.84
C THR A 202 3.05 3.50 5.76
N TYR A 203 3.64 3.72 6.92
CA TYR A 203 3.25 4.81 7.83
C TYR A 203 4.37 5.85 7.92
N TYR A 204 4.04 7.09 7.59
CA TYR A 204 4.90 8.24 7.82
C TYR A 204 4.58 8.81 9.20
N PHE A 205 5.37 8.39 10.20
CA PHE A 205 5.20 8.83 11.57
C PHE A 205 5.87 10.19 11.80
N LEU A 206 5.08 11.13 12.32
CA LEU A 206 5.49 12.48 12.68
C LEU A 206 5.30 12.67 14.20
N PRO A 207 6.33 12.38 15.02
CA PRO A 207 6.26 12.53 16.47
C PRO A 207 5.83 13.93 16.89
N GLN A 208 4.88 14.02 17.81
CA GLN A 208 4.34 15.28 18.33
C GLN A 208 4.65 15.44 19.83
N PRO A 209 4.56 16.67 20.39
CA PRO A 209 4.62 16.89 21.84
C PRO A 209 3.53 16.11 22.60
N LEU A 210 3.73 15.90 23.91
CA LEU A 210 2.78 15.12 24.75
C LEU A 210 1.38 15.72 24.84
N ASP A 211 1.25 17.04 24.68
CA ASP A 211 -0.03 17.76 24.71
C ASP A 211 -0.70 17.84 23.33
N PHE A 212 -0.15 17.18 22.31
CA PHE A 212 -0.77 17.08 20.99
C PHE A 212 -2.17 16.45 21.09
N GLY A 213 -3.18 17.14 20.57
CA GLY A 213 -4.57 16.71 20.63
C GLY A 213 -5.28 16.98 21.97
N ALA A 214 -4.58 17.50 22.98
CA ALA A 214 -5.23 17.96 24.21
C ALA A 214 -6.06 19.22 23.94
N PRO A 215 -7.27 19.35 24.53
CA PRO A 215 -8.05 20.57 24.41
C PRO A 215 -7.26 21.73 25.02
N THR A 216 -7.00 22.76 24.21
CA THR A 216 -6.39 24.00 24.70
C THR A 216 -7.39 24.67 25.65
N MET A 217 -7.07 24.69 26.95
CA MET A 217 -7.82 25.51 27.90
C MET A 217 -7.58 26.99 27.56
N LYS A 218 -8.59 27.63 26.98
CA LYS A 218 -8.66 29.09 26.82
C LYS A 218 -9.25 29.73 28.07
#